data_AF-A0A3N5B3D9-F1
#
_entry.id   AF-A0A3N5B3D9-F1
#
_cell.length_a   1.000
_cell.length_b   1.000
_cell.length_c   1.000
_cell.angle_alpha   90.00
_cell.angle_beta   90.00
_cell.angle_gamma   90.00
#
_symmetry.space_group_name_H-M   'P 1'
#
loop_
_entity.id
_entity.type
_entity.pdbx_description
1 polymer ?
#
loop_
_entity_poly.entity_id
_entity_poly.type
_entity_poly.pdbx_seq_one_letter_code
_entity_poly.pdbx_strand_id
1 'polypeptide(L)'
;MKEILSKKVTILVEHDHDYIKQHPLFQMHDIVEVDQKKKISFDERIPLINQYKHNDIVIYLFKAAKKNDEELMKLRNFYLPEIRIIPFELPDNQAETMHLLFLLTDRQSEPLISLLDNWRRVKKRLRNYKIVNSKYKKIQQLKQKGKSFKLEDYILWKEGNGKAKKANKGGLEELIDEVKNEAENSSPIIVQEMFSGEVYFYHSFSKLEQLIDTASISISLLDSNRSEG
;
A
#
# COMPACT_ATOMS: atom_id res chain seq x y z
N MET A 1 3.75 12.77 34.26
CA MET A 1 3.38 12.39 32.88
C MET A 1 4.58 11.70 32.28
N LYS A 2 4.50 10.39 31.97
CA LYS A 2 5.51 9.76 31.12
C LYS A 2 5.20 10.21 29.69
N GLU A 3 6.12 10.93 29.06
CA GLU A 3 6.10 11.03 27.60
C GLU A 3 6.06 9.60 27.05
N ILE A 4 4.95 9.26 26.41
CA ILE A 4 4.94 8.15 25.47
C ILE A 4 5.78 8.67 24.31
N LEU A 5 7.10 8.49 24.39
CA LEU A 5 7.96 8.56 23.22
C LEU A 5 7.35 7.56 22.23
N SER A 6 6.60 8.04 21.25
CA SER A 6 6.10 7.20 20.17
C SER A 6 7.34 6.59 19.54
N LYS A 7 7.47 5.26 19.66
CA LYS A 7 8.64 4.55 19.17
C LYS A 7 8.72 4.81 17.67
N LYS A 8 9.84 5.38 17.22
CA LYS A 8 10.05 5.71 15.82
C LYS A 8 10.20 4.40 15.04
N VAL A 9 9.20 4.07 14.22
CA VAL A 9 9.25 2.93 13.30
C VAL A 9 10.00 3.36 12.05
N THR A 10 10.87 2.49 11.54
CA THR A 10 11.41 2.63 10.19
C THR A 10 10.64 1.74 9.24
N ILE A 11 10.16 2.31 8.15
CA ILE A 11 9.50 1.58 7.07
C ILE A 11 10.45 1.62 5.87
N LEU A 12 11.10 0.49 5.62
CA LEU A 12 11.91 0.27 4.44
C LEU A 12 11.00 -0.25 3.33
N VAL A 13 10.93 0.43 2.19
CA VAL A 13 10.06 0.03 1.07
C VAL A 13 10.90 -0.15 -0.18
N GLU A 14 10.79 -1.30 -0.83
CA GLU A 14 11.41 -1.54 -2.12
C GLU A 14 10.63 -0.81 -3.23
N HIS A 15 11.34 -0.02 -4.05
CA HIS A 15 10.80 0.87 -5.10
C HIS A 15 10.17 2.18 -4.61
N ASP A 16 9.89 3.06 -5.58
CA ASP A 16 9.17 4.30 -5.40
C ASP A 16 7.73 4.04 -4.99
N HIS A 17 7.44 4.40 -3.74
CA HIS A 17 6.14 4.37 -3.11
C HIS A 17 5.86 5.72 -2.44
N ASP A 18 5.98 6.79 -3.22
CA ASP A 18 5.74 8.16 -2.76
C ASP A 18 4.39 8.35 -2.04
N TYR A 19 3.37 7.54 -2.36
CA TYR A 19 2.11 7.56 -1.62
C TYR A 19 2.26 7.22 -0.13
N ILE A 20 3.19 6.34 0.26
CA ILE A 20 3.42 6.02 1.68
C ILE A 20 4.04 7.23 2.39
N LYS A 21 4.97 7.94 1.72
CA LYS A 21 5.62 9.17 2.23
C LYS A 21 4.62 10.31 2.42
N GLN A 22 3.61 10.38 1.55
CA GLN A 22 2.57 11.42 1.60
C GLN A 22 1.49 11.13 2.66
N HIS A 23 1.38 9.89 3.16
CA HIS A 23 0.32 9.52 4.12
C HIS A 23 0.51 10.21 5.48
N PRO A 24 -0.46 11.00 5.98
CA PRO A 24 -0.30 11.80 7.21
C PRO A 24 0.12 10.99 8.46
N LEU A 25 -0.46 9.80 8.65
CA LEU A 25 -0.12 8.95 9.80
C LEU A 25 1.29 8.37 9.75
N PHE A 26 1.92 8.31 8.57
CA PHE A 26 3.26 7.73 8.42
C PHE A 26 4.35 8.80 8.28
N GLN A 27 3.99 10.09 8.24
CA GLN A 27 4.95 11.20 8.26
C GLN A 27 5.81 11.24 9.53
N MET A 28 5.32 10.66 10.64
CA MET A 28 6.08 10.53 11.89
C MET A 28 7.10 9.38 11.88
N HIS A 29 7.12 8.56 10.83
CA HIS A 29 8.02 7.41 10.68
C HIS A 29 9.15 7.72 9.71
N ASP A 30 10.29 7.03 9.88
CA ASP A 30 11.37 7.08 8.89
C ASP A 30 10.99 6.18 7.71
N ILE A 31 10.57 6.78 6.61
CA ILE A 31 10.27 6.06 5.37
C ILE A 31 11.51 6.10 4.48
N VAL A 32 12.11 4.94 4.25
CA VAL A 32 13.34 4.80 3.48
C VAL A 32 13.03 4.00 2.23
N GLU A 33 13.31 4.61 1.09
CA GLU A 33 13.20 3.94 -0.20
C GLU A 33 14.45 3.10 -0.48
N VAL A 34 14.24 1.85 -0.84
CA VAL A 34 15.29 0.90 -1.19
C VAL A 34 15.35 0.79 -2.72
N ASP A 35 16.36 1.44 -3.32
CA ASP A 35 16.52 1.52 -4.78
C ASP A 35 16.83 0.14 -5.39
N GLN A 36 15.87 -0.38 -6.18
CA GLN A 36 16.01 -1.65 -6.89
C GLN A 36 16.82 -1.56 -8.21
N LYS A 37 17.21 -0.36 -8.69
CA LYS A 37 18.06 -0.27 -9.90
C LYS A 37 19.38 -1.00 -9.71
N LYS A 38 19.80 -1.19 -8.47
CA LYS A 38 20.69 -2.26 -8.04
C LYS A 38 19.77 -3.38 -7.53
N LYS A 39 19.76 -4.56 -8.15
CA LYS A 39 19.18 -5.74 -7.50
C LYS A 39 19.99 -5.97 -6.23
N ILE A 40 19.56 -5.39 -5.12
CA ILE A 40 20.21 -5.53 -3.84
C ILE A 40 20.05 -7.00 -3.47
N SER A 41 21.17 -7.71 -3.49
CA SER A 41 21.24 -9.08 -3.04
C SER A 41 20.83 -9.18 -1.57
N PHE A 42 20.42 -10.37 -1.15
CA PHE A 42 20.10 -10.63 0.25
C PHE A 42 21.22 -10.17 1.22
N ASP A 43 22.48 -10.39 0.84
CA ASP A 43 23.65 -10.02 1.64
C ASP A 43 23.85 -8.51 1.76
N GLU A 44 23.40 -7.73 0.78
CA GLU A 44 23.45 -6.26 0.79
C GLU A 44 22.26 -5.64 1.55
N ARG A 45 21.16 -6.38 1.74
CA ARG A 45 20.01 -5.93 2.57
C ARG A 45 20.36 -5.88 4.05
N ILE A 46 21.20 -6.80 4.53
CA ILE A 46 21.61 -6.89 5.93
C ILE A 46 22.35 -5.63 6.44
N PRO A 47 23.42 -5.14 5.79
CA PRO A 47 24.10 -3.93 6.23
C PRO A 47 23.20 -2.69 6.14
N LEU A 48 22.27 -2.63 5.19
CA LEU A 48 21.27 -1.55 5.11
C LEU A 48 20.36 -1.55 6.35
N ILE A 49 19.77 -2.70 6.70
CA ILE A 49 18.89 -2.81 7.88
C ILE A 49 19.66 -2.49 9.17
N ASN A 50 20.92 -2.91 9.25
CA ASN A 50 21.82 -2.61 10.37
C ASN A 50 22.07 -1.11 10.60
N GLN A 51 21.93 -0.26 9.58
CA GLN A 51 22.05 1.20 9.75
C GLN A 51 20.93 1.76 10.63
N TYR A 52 19.78 1.08 10.64
CA TYR A 52 18.58 1.47 11.39
C TYR A 52 18.42 0.67 12.69
N LYS A 53 19.48 -0.02 13.16
CA LYS A 53 19.48 -0.80 14.40
C LYS A 53 19.13 -0.01 15.66
N HIS A 54 19.27 1.30 15.61
CA HIS A 54 18.93 2.20 16.70
C HIS A 54 17.41 2.43 16.83
N ASN A 55 16.62 1.99 15.85
CA ASN A 55 15.17 2.04 15.87
C ASN A 55 14.62 0.72 16.43
N ASP A 56 13.63 0.82 17.32
CA ASP A 56 13.05 -0.35 18.02
C ASP A 56 12.38 -1.36 17.07
N ILE A 57 11.87 -0.89 15.92
CA ILE A 57 11.12 -1.70 14.96
C ILE A 57 11.42 -1.26 13.53
N VAL A 58 11.71 -2.25 12.68
CA VAL A 58 11.92 -2.06 11.24
C VAL A 58 10.87 -2.88 10.47
N ILE A 59 9.98 -2.22 9.74
CA ILE A 59 9.07 -2.86 8.79
C ILE A 59 9.77 -2.88 7.43
N TYR A 60 9.91 -4.07 6.84
CA TYR A 60 10.53 -4.24 5.52
C TYR A 60 9.47 -4.70 4.51
N LEU A 61 9.01 -3.77 3.67
CA LEU A 61 8.07 -4.04 2.60
C LEU A 61 8.84 -4.35 1.31
N PHE A 62 8.73 -5.59 0.83
CA PHE A 62 9.46 -6.07 -0.34
C PHE A 62 8.52 -6.47 -1.46
N LYS A 63 8.99 -6.40 -2.71
CA LYS A 63 8.23 -6.90 -3.85
C LYS A 63 8.50 -8.39 -4.03
N ALA A 64 7.48 -9.24 -3.98
CA ALA A 64 7.69 -10.66 -4.18
C ALA A 64 8.21 -10.96 -5.59
N ALA A 65 9.36 -11.63 -5.65
CA ALA A 65 9.81 -12.39 -6.80
C ALA A 65 9.77 -13.88 -6.44
N LYS A 66 9.61 -14.77 -7.42
CA LYS A 66 9.53 -16.24 -7.23
C LYS A 66 10.68 -16.89 -6.43
N LYS A 67 11.73 -16.15 -6.06
CA LYS A 67 12.89 -16.61 -5.27
C LYS A 67 12.94 -16.03 -3.83
N ASN A 68 11.99 -15.18 -3.43
CA ASN A 68 12.10 -14.40 -2.17
C ASN A 68 11.61 -15.13 -0.91
N ASP A 69 10.81 -16.20 -1.02
CA ASP A 69 10.21 -16.88 0.15
C ASP A 69 11.26 -17.55 1.07
N GLU A 70 12.32 -18.13 0.49
CA GLU A 70 13.44 -18.71 1.26
C GLU A 70 14.36 -17.63 1.86
N GLU A 71 14.55 -16.52 1.16
CA GLU A 71 15.35 -15.38 1.63
C GLU A 71 14.68 -14.70 2.83
N LEU A 72 13.36 -14.60 2.87
CA LEU A 72 12.61 -14.02 4.00
C LEU A 72 12.76 -14.80 5.30
N MET A 73 12.76 -16.13 5.21
CA MET A 73 13.03 -17.00 6.36
C MET A 73 14.50 -16.89 6.81
N LYS A 74 15.44 -16.69 5.88
CA LYS A 74 16.85 -16.45 6.21
C LYS A 74 17.08 -15.08 6.87
N LEU A 75 16.40 -14.03 6.43
CA LEU A 75 16.47 -12.68 7.00
C LEU A 75 16.01 -12.67 8.46
N ARG A 76 14.91 -13.39 8.73
CA ARG A 76 14.31 -13.55 10.05
C ARG A 76 15.21 -14.32 11.03
N ASN A 77 15.80 -15.43 10.59
CA ASN A 77 16.40 -16.40 11.52
C ASN A 77 17.89 -16.15 11.81
N PHE A 78 18.62 -15.45 10.95
CA PHE A 78 20.09 -15.46 11.02
C PHE A 78 20.76 -14.16 11.43
N TYR A 79 20.13 -12.99 11.23
CA TYR A 79 20.95 -11.78 11.13
C TYR A 79 20.85 -10.81 12.30
N LEU A 80 19.71 -10.62 12.99
CA LEU A 80 19.59 -9.58 14.02
C LEU A 80 18.58 -9.90 15.15
N PRO A 81 18.92 -10.76 16.13
CA PRO A 81 18.02 -11.05 17.27
C PRO A 81 17.70 -9.82 18.12
N GLU A 82 18.54 -8.78 18.08
CA GLU A 82 18.39 -7.53 18.84
C GLU A 82 17.47 -6.51 18.14
N ILE A 83 17.23 -6.65 16.83
CA ILE A 83 16.43 -5.71 16.04
C ILE A 83 15.17 -6.43 15.59
N ARG A 84 14.01 -5.88 15.96
CA ARG A 84 12.74 -6.44 15.57
C ARG A 84 12.42 -6.08 14.12
N ILE A 85 12.77 -6.96 13.20
CA ILE A 85 12.44 -6.84 11.77
C ILE A 85 11.10 -7.53 11.47
N ILE A 86 10.23 -6.83 10.76
CA ILE A 86 8.90 -7.29 10.35
C ILE A 86 8.83 -7.28 8.81
N PRO A 87 9.19 -8.38 8.14
CA PRO A 87 9.18 -8.44 6.68
C PRO A 87 7.80 -8.83 6.13
N PHE A 88 7.27 -8.06 5.18
CA PHE A 88 6.00 -8.34 4.51
C PHE A 88 6.07 -8.06 3.01
N GLU A 89 5.39 -8.90 2.22
CA GLU A 89 5.21 -8.64 0.80
C GLU A 89 4.37 -7.37 0.65
N LEU A 90 4.87 -6.43 -0.14
CA LEU A 90 4.18 -5.21 -0.48
C LEU A 90 2.97 -5.53 -1.38
N PRO A 91 1.74 -5.21 -0.96
CA PRO A 91 0.58 -5.36 -1.82
C PRO A 91 0.66 -4.49 -3.08
N ASP A 92 0.19 -5.01 -4.21
CA ASP A 92 0.13 -4.25 -5.47
C ASP A 92 -0.90 -3.10 -5.42
N ASN A 93 -1.91 -3.22 -4.55
CA ASN A 93 -2.93 -2.20 -4.33
C ASN A 93 -2.50 -1.25 -3.19
N GLN A 94 -2.54 0.06 -3.44
CA GLN A 94 -2.12 1.07 -2.46
C GLN A 94 -3.01 1.07 -1.22
N ALA A 95 -4.32 0.87 -1.36
CA ALA A 95 -5.25 0.83 -0.23
C ALA A 95 -5.10 -0.44 0.60
N GLU A 96 -4.80 -1.60 -0.02
CA GLU A 96 -4.41 -2.81 0.71
C GLU A 96 -3.12 -2.60 1.50
N THR A 97 -2.15 -1.88 0.92
CA THR A 97 -0.90 -1.52 1.62
C THR A 97 -1.18 -0.67 2.86
N MET A 98 -2.14 0.26 2.80
CA MET A 98 -2.54 1.04 3.98
C MET A 98 -3.15 0.17 5.07
N HIS A 99 -4.00 -0.80 4.73
CA HIS A 99 -4.50 -1.77 5.71
C HIS A 99 -3.37 -2.55 6.37
N LEU A 100 -2.39 -3.02 5.59
CA LEU A 100 -1.22 -3.71 6.11
C LEU A 100 -0.44 -2.81 7.06
N LEU A 101 -0.09 -1.59 6.63
CA LEU A 101 0.72 -0.69 7.43
C LEU A 101 0.02 -0.32 8.74
N PHE A 102 -1.29 -0.01 8.74
CA PHE A 102 -2.03 0.21 9.98
C PHE A 102 -1.96 -0.97 10.93
N LEU A 103 -2.12 -2.20 10.42
CA LEU A 103 -1.98 -3.41 11.24
C LEU A 103 -0.58 -3.50 11.87
N LEU A 104 0.47 -3.27 11.08
CA LEU A 104 1.86 -3.41 11.52
C LEU A 104 2.28 -2.30 12.49
N THR A 105 1.83 -1.07 12.27
CA THR A 105 2.16 0.07 13.14
C THR A 105 1.33 0.10 14.42
N ASP A 106 0.12 -0.45 14.44
CA ASP A 106 -0.70 -0.49 15.67
C ASP A 106 -0.30 -1.64 16.59
N ARG A 107 0.21 -2.75 16.02
CA ARG A 107 0.51 -4.00 16.75
C ARG A 107 2.00 -4.29 16.83
N GLN A 108 2.75 -3.20 17.00
CA GLN A 108 4.21 -3.17 17.13
C GLN A 108 4.79 -4.07 18.24
N SER A 109 4.00 -4.52 19.21
CA SER A 109 4.44 -5.43 20.28
C SER A 109 4.11 -6.90 20.01
N GLU A 110 3.19 -7.22 19.09
CA GLU A 110 2.74 -8.60 18.85
C GLU A 110 3.81 -9.48 18.18
N PRO A 111 3.92 -10.78 18.49
CA PRO A 111 4.85 -11.65 17.77
C PRO A 111 4.57 -11.69 16.26
N LEU A 112 5.62 -11.81 15.43
CA LEU A 112 5.49 -11.83 13.97
C LEU A 112 4.49 -12.89 13.46
N ILE A 113 4.45 -14.06 14.09
CA ILE A 113 3.49 -15.13 13.74
C ILE A 113 2.06 -14.64 13.92
N SER A 114 1.77 -13.93 15.02
CA SER A 114 0.46 -13.35 15.27
C SER A 114 0.11 -12.27 14.23
N LEU A 115 1.06 -11.41 13.89
CA LEU A 115 0.89 -10.41 12.83
C LEU A 115 0.60 -11.06 11.47
N LEU A 116 1.32 -12.12 11.10
CA LEU A 116 1.10 -12.87 9.86
C LEU A 116 -0.28 -13.51 9.82
N ASP A 117 -0.72 -14.12 10.92
CA ASP A 117 -2.03 -14.75 11.01
C ASP A 117 -3.15 -13.70 10.96
N ASN A 118 -2.99 -12.58 11.67
CA ASN A 118 -3.91 -11.45 11.60
C ASN A 118 -3.99 -10.90 10.18
N TRP A 119 -2.85 -10.68 9.51
CA TRP A 119 -2.81 -10.21 8.14
C TRP A 119 -3.49 -11.18 7.18
N ARG A 120 -3.24 -12.50 7.31
CA ARG A 120 -3.91 -13.53 6.50
C ARG A 120 -5.44 -13.47 6.66
N ARG A 121 -5.94 -13.30 7.88
CA ARG A 121 -7.39 -13.18 8.14
C ARG A 121 -7.97 -11.91 7.53
N VAL A 122 -7.29 -10.77 7.68
CA VAL A 122 -7.69 -9.50 7.06
C VAL A 122 -7.70 -9.66 5.54
N LYS A 123 -6.60 -10.12 4.94
CA LYS A 123 -6.43 -10.29 3.49
C LYS A 123 -7.51 -11.17 2.85
N LYS A 124 -7.94 -12.26 3.52
CA LYS A 124 -9.06 -13.11 3.06
C LYS A 124 -10.40 -12.37 2.95
N ARG A 125 -10.58 -11.30 3.73
CA ARG A 125 -11.81 -10.49 3.78
C ARG A 125 -11.72 -9.21 2.95
N LEU A 126 -10.56 -8.90 2.39
CA LEU A 126 -10.38 -7.73 1.55
C LEU A 126 -10.92 -7.98 0.14
N ARG A 127 -11.65 -7.00 -0.38
CA ARG A 127 -11.99 -6.89 -1.80
C ARG A 127 -11.31 -5.65 -2.35
N ASN A 128 -10.39 -5.84 -3.28
CA ASN A 128 -9.60 -4.74 -3.85
C ASN A 128 -10.10 -4.35 -5.23
N TYR A 129 -10.12 -3.05 -5.47
CA TYR A 129 -10.46 -2.45 -6.74
C TYR A 129 -9.43 -1.41 -7.11
N LYS A 130 -9.27 -1.21 -8.41
CA LYS A 130 -8.43 -0.14 -8.94
C LYS A 130 -9.12 0.50 -10.13
N ILE A 131 -9.40 1.80 -10.04
CA ILE A 131 -9.90 2.61 -11.14
C ILE A 131 -8.72 3.38 -11.70
N VAL A 132 -8.39 3.21 -12.97
CA VAL A 132 -7.23 3.85 -13.59
C VAL A 132 -7.64 4.53 -14.89
N ASN A 133 -7.17 5.75 -15.11
CA ASN A 133 -7.39 6.40 -16.39
C ASN A 133 -6.71 5.60 -17.51
N SER A 134 -7.45 5.27 -18.58
CA SER A 134 -6.95 4.43 -19.67
C SER A 134 -5.73 4.99 -20.40
N LYS A 135 -5.50 6.31 -20.31
CA LYS A 135 -4.38 7.02 -20.92
C LYS A 135 -3.46 7.70 -19.91
N TYR A 136 -3.39 7.19 -18.68
CA TYR A 136 -2.61 7.78 -17.59
C TYR A 136 -1.23 8.33 -18.02
N LYS A 137 -0.39 7.47 -18.63
CA LYS A 137 0.95 7.84 -19.09
C LYS A 137 0.97 8.98 -20.12
N LYS A 138 -0.01 9.00 -21.04
CA LYS A 138 -0.09 10.02 -22.09
C LYS A 138 -0.51 11.36 -21.48
N ILE A 139 -1.46 11.35 -20.54
CA ILE A 139 -1.94 12.56 -19.88
C ILE A 139 -0.84 13.19 -19.03
N GLN A 140 -0.12 12.38 -18.24
CA GLN A 140 1.02 12.84 -17.44
C GLN A 140 2.07 13.57 -18.31
N GLN A 141 2.42 13.00 -19.47
CA GLN A 141 3.34 13.63 -20.43
C GLN A 141 2.80 14.92 -21.06
N LEU A 142 1.49 15.01 -21.31
CA LEU A 142 0.86 16.21 -21.88
C LEU A 142 0.80 17.36 -20.86
N LYS A 143 0.51 17.05 -19.59
CA LYS A 143 0.53 18.02 -18.49
C LYS A 143 1.91 18.62 -18.25
N GLN A 144 2.96 17.80 -18.27
CA GLN A 144 4.35 18.29 -18.20
C GLN A 144 4.69 19.28 -19.34
N LYS A 145 3.99 19.19 -20.47
CA LYS A 145 4.15 20.08 -21.63
C LYS A 145 3.17 21.26 -21.63
N GLY A 146 2.42 21.46 -20.54
CA GLY A 146 1.42 22.54 -20.41
C GLY A 146 0.25 22.43 -21.41
N LYS A 147 -0.02 21.23 -21.96
CA LYS A 147 -1.05 21.04 -22.98
C LYS A 147 -2.37 20.62 -22.33
N SER A 148 -3.46 21.22 -22.80
CA SER A 148 -4.82 20.78 -22.46
C SER A 148 -5.11 19.40 -23.05
N PHE A 149 -5.88 18.61 -22.32
CA PHE A 149 -6.37 17.31 -22.74
C PHE A 149 -7.84 17.17 -22.31
N LYS A 150 -8.61 16.39 -23.05
CA LYS A 150 -9.94 15.95 -22.61
C LYS A 150 -9.76 14.71 -21.75
N LEU A 151 -10.45 14.66 -20.61
CA LEU A 151 -10.51 13.42 -19.83
C LEU A 151 -11.18 12.34 -20.66
N GLU A 152 -10.54 11.18 -20.69
CA GLU A 152 -11.03 9.98 -21.36
C GLU A 152 -11.43 8.90 -20.35
N ASP A 153 -12.05 7.84 -20.85
CA ASP A 153 -12.57 6.72 -20.08
C ASP A 153 -11.57 6.14 -19.08
N TYR A 154 -12.11 5.74 -17.93
CA TYR A 154 -11.43 4.99 -16.90
C TYR A 154 -11.70 3.50 -17.05
N ILE A 155 -10.83 2.68 -16.47
CA ILE A 155 -10.97 1.23 -16.41
C ILE A 155 -11.04 0.82 -14.95
N LEU A 156 -12.07 0.06 -14.60
CA LEU A 156 -12.21 -0.59 -13.30
C LEU A 156 -11.62 -2.00 -13.36
N TRP A 157 -10.68 -2.27 -12.46
CA TRP A 157 -10.09 -3.57 -12.20
C TRP A 157 -10.57 -4.10 -10.85
N LYS A 158 -10.99 -5.37 -10.82
CA LYS A 158 -11.16 -6.15 -9.58
C LYS A 158 -9.88 -6.94 -9.35
N GLU A 159 -9.24 -6.71 -8.22
CA GLU A 159 -7.94 -7.29 -7.87
C GLU A 159 -8.15 -8.37 -6.80
N GLY A 160 -7.73 -9.61 -7.10
CA GLY A 160 -7.82 -10.72 -6.16
C GLY A 160 -6.81 -11.81 -6.47
N ASN A 161 -6.28 -12.46 -5.42
CA ASN A 161 -5.40 -13.64 -5.50
C ASN A 161 -4.31 -13.57 -6.61
N GLY A 162 -3.63 -12.42 -6.70
CA GLY A 162 -2.51 -12.21 -7.64
C GLY A 162 -2.90 -12.02 -9.11
N LYS A 163 -4.18 -11.89 -9.45
CA LYS A 163 -4.64 -11.55 -10.82
C LYS A 163 -5.64 -10.40 -10.79
N ALA A 164 -5.30 -9.31 -11.46
CA ALA A 164 -6.24 -8.23 -11.76
C ALA A 164 -7.11 -8.64 -12.96
N LYS A 165 -8.44 -8.56 -12.82
CA LYS A 165 -9.39 -8.75 -13.92
C LYS A 165 -10.11 -7.44 -14.21
N LYS A 166 -10.10 -7.03 -15.48
CA LYS A 166 -10.89 -5.88 -15.92
C LYS A 166 -12.36 -6.20 -15.73
N ALA A 167 -13.05 -5.37 -14.96
CA ALA A 167 -14.48 -5.50 -14.70
C ALA A 167 -15.30 -4.60 -15.62
N ASN A 168 -14.96 -3.31 -15.69
CA ASN A 168 -15.73 -2.34 -16.46
C ASN A 168 -14.86 -1.22 -17.06
N LYS A 169 -15.46 -0.39 -17.93
CA LYS A 169 -14.87 0.81 -18.53
C LYS A 169 -15.96 1.87 -18.65
N GLY A 170 -15.71 3.09 -18.18
CA GLY A 170 -16.72 4.15 -18.17
C GLY A 170 -16.20 5.47 -17.60
N GLY A 171 -17.13 6.34 -17.22
CA GLY A 171 -16.82 7.59 -16.52
C GLY A 171 -16.32 7.32 -15.10
N LEU A 172 -15.50 8.21 -14.54
CA LEU A 172 -14.94 8.01 -13.19
C LEU A 172 -16.05 7.89 -12.13
N GLU A 173 -17.02 8.80 -12.15
CA GLU A 173 -18.16 8.82 -11.21
C GLU A 173 -18.98 7.54 -11.30
N GLU A 174 -19.30 7.09 -12.51
CA GLU A 174 -20.04 5.84 -12.75
C GLU A 174 -19.32 4.63 -12.15
N LEU A 175 -18.01 4.53 -12.34
CA LEU A 175 -17.22 3.43 -11.79
C LEU A 175 -17.07 3.52 -10.27
N ILE A 176 -17.03 4.72 -9.70
CA ILE A 176 -17.05 4.92 -8.24
C ILE A 176 -18.38 4.45 -7.67
N ASP A 177 -19.50 4.84 -8.28
CA ASP A 177 -20.83 4.43 -7.85
C ASP A 177 -21.03 2.91 -7.96
N GLU A 178 -20.48 2.26 -9.00
CA GLU A 178 -20.45 0.80 -9.10
C GLU A 178 -19.78 0.15 -7.88
N VAL A 179 -18.57 0.59 -7.51
CA VAL A 179 -17.86 0.03 -6.36
C VAL A 179 -18.54 0.37 -5.04
N LYS A 180 -19.09 1.59 -4.92
CA LYS A 180 -19.83 2.05 -3.74
C LYS A 180 -21.06 1.18 -3.47
N ASN A 181 -21.80 0.81 -4.51
CA ASN A 181 -22.95 -0.09 -4.40
C ASN A 181 -22.53 -1.50 -3.92
N GLU A 182 -21.33 -1.96 -4.26
CA GLU A 182 -20.78 -3.23 -3.75
C GLU A 182 -20.24 -3.16 -2.31
N ALA A 183 -20.16 -1.94 -1.73
CA ALA A 183 -19.54 -1.65 -0.44
C ALA A 183 -20.53 -1.48 0.72
N GLU A 184 -21.81 -1.81 0.55
CA GLU A 184 -22.91 -1.54 1.50
C GLU A 184 -22.63 -1.94 2.96
N ASN A 185 -21.76 -2.92 3.22
CA ASN A 185 -21.39 -3.38 4.56
C ASN A 185 -19.87 -3.45 4.80
N SER A 186 -19.11 -2.63 4.07
CA SER A 186 -17.65 -2.65 4.10
C SER A 186 -17.11 -1.30 4.57
N SER A 187 -15.99 -1.33 5.28
CA SER A 187 -15.22 -0.12 5.58
C SER A 187 -14.19 0.10 4.47
N PRO A 188 -14.31 1.14 3.64
CA PRO A 188 -13.35 1.39 2.58
C PRO A 188 -12.10 2.10 3.10
N ILE A 189 -10.95 1.70 2.61
CA ILE A 189 -9.79 2.58 2.49
C ILE A 189 -9.65 2.93 1.01
N ILE A 190 -9.49 4.22 0.73
CA ILE A 190 -9.39 4.76 -0.62
C ILE A 190 -8.14 5.61 -0.70
N VAL A 191 -7.30 5.32 -1.70
CA VAL A 191 -6.11 6.11 -2.05
C VAL A 191 -6.35 6.66 -3.45
N GLN A 192 -6.38 7.99 -3.57
CA GLN A 192 -6.57 8.70 -4.83
C GLN A 192 -5.26 9.36 -5.23
N GLU A 193 -4.76 9.03 -6.39
CA GLU A 193 -3.59 9.68 -6.99
C GLU A 193 -4.08 10.65 -8.07
N MET A 194 -3.58 11.89 -8.02
CA MET A 194 -3.82 12.89 -9.04
C MET A 194 -2.79 12.82 -10.15
N PHE A 195 -3.09 13.39 -11.32
CA PHE A 195 -2.08 13.53 -12.36
C PHE A 195 -0.91 14.45 -11.98
N SER A 196 -1.06 15.30 -10.96
CA SER A 196 0.02 16.10 -10.36
C SER A 196 1.01 15.25 -9.55
N GLY A 197 0.64 14.03 -9.17
CA GLY A 197 1.40 13.18 -8.23
C GLY A 197 1.00 13.37 -6.76
N GLU A 198 0.10 14.32 -6.47
CA GLU A 198 -0.49 14.45 -5.14
C GLU A 198 -1.38 13.25 -4.83
N VAL A 199 -1.32 12.79 -3.58
CA VAL A 199 -2.08 11.64 -3.10
C VAL A 199 -3.01 12.04 -1.97
N TYR A 200 -4.27 11.63 -2.08
CA TYR A 200 -5.30 11.83 -1.07
C TYR A 200 -5.79 10.49 -0.50
N PHE A 201 -6.19 10.52 0.77
CA PHE A 201 -6.59 9.35 1.53
C PHE A 201 -7.99 9.54 2.11
N TYR A 202 -8.87 8.57 1.88
CA TYR A 202 -10.25 8.64 2.33
C TYR A 202 -10.71 7.33 2.97
N HIS A 203 -11.66 7.45 3.88
CA HIS A 203 -12.36 6.34 4.54
C HIS A 203 -13.84 6.27 4.17
N SER A 204 -14.27 7.01 3.16
CA SER A 204 -15.65 7.01 2.65
C SER A 204 -15.69 7.54 1.23
N PHE A 205 -16.50 6.90 0.38
CA PHE A 205 -16.79 7.38 -0.98
C PHE A 205 -17.43 8.77 -0.99
N SER A 206 -18.21 9.13 0.05
CA SER A 206 -18.85 10.45 0.13
C SER A 206 -17.87 11.61 0.33
N LYS A 207 -16.62 11.32 0.70
CA LYS A 207 -15.56 12.32 0.93
C LYS A 207 -14.65 12.50 -0.28
N LEU A 208 -14.85 11.73 -1.36
CA LEU A 208 -14.06 11.89 -2.57
C LEU A 208 -14.37 13.25 -3.20
N GLU A 209 -13.37 14.13 -3.14
CA GLU A 209 -13.42 15.47 -3.70
C GLU A 209 -12.45 15.53 -4.90
N GLN A 210 -12.65 16.50 -5.80
CA GLN A 210 -11.72 16.79 -6.92
C GLN A 210 -11.52 15.64 -7.94
N LEU A 211 -12.61 15.04 -8.42
CA LEU A 211 -12.57 13.94 -9.41
C LEU A 211 -12.00 14.32 -10.79
N ILE A 212 -11.95 15.61 -11.11
CA ILE A 212 -11.60 16.12 -12.46
C ILE A 212 -10.14 15.81 -12.82
N ASP A 213 -9.23 15.71 -11.85
CA ASP A 213 -7.80 15.53 -12.11
C ASP A 213 -7.21 14.22 -11.55
N THR A 214 -8.08 13.26 -11.31
CA THR A 214 -7.72 11.96 -10.78
C THR A 214 -7.01 11.10 -11.81
N ALA A 215 -5.81 10.64 -11.50
CA ALA A 215 -5.09 9.66 -12.29
C ALA A 215 -5.57 8.22 -12.02
N SER A 216 -5.66 7.88 -10.74
CA SER A 216 -6.09 6.57 -10.30
C SER A 216 -6.72 6.60 -8.91
N ILE A 217 -7.57 5.60 -8.63
CA ILE A 217 -8.14 5.35 -7.30
C ILE A 217 -7.91 3.87 -6.97
N SER A 218 -7.15 3.61 -5.92
CA SER A 218 -7.04 2.30 -5.30
C SER A 218 -8.02 2.21 -4.14
N ILE A 219 -8.83 1.15 -4.11
CA ILE A 219 -9.87 0.94 -3.11
C ILE A 219 -9.67 -0.44 -2.50
N SER A 220 -9.70 -0.51 -1.18
CA SER A 220 -9.73 -1.78 -0.44
C SER A 220 -10.94 -1.76 0.49
N LEU A 221 -11.82 -2.74 0.32
CA LEU A 221 -13.02 -2.91 1.13
C LEU A 221 -12.78 -4.03 2.13
N LEU A 222 -12.85 -3.70 3.42
CA LEU A 222 -12.85 -4.70 4.48
C LEU A 222 -14.29 -5.05 4.87
N ASP A 223 -14.71 -6.27 4.56
CA ASP A 223 -16.06 -6.75 4.86
C ASP A 223 -16.22 -7.04 6.35
N SER A 224 -17.12 -6.32 7.03
CA SER A 224 -17.39 -6.47 8.47
C SER A 224 -17.98 -7.84 8.84
N ASN A 225 -18.72 -8.46 7.92
CA ASN A 225 -19.63 -9.58 8.20
C ASN A 225 -19.28 -10.91 7.50
N ARG A 226 -18.16 -11.01 6.77
CA ARG A 226 -17.73 -12.31 6.22
C ARG A 226 -17.13 -13.16 7.34
N SER A 227 -17.92 -14.10 7.86
CA SER A 227 -17.49 -15.17 8.77
C SER A 227 -16.26 -15.88 8.23
N GLU A 228 -15.39 -16.35 9.11
CA GLU A 228 -14.23 -17.20 8.81
C GLU A 228 -14.70 -18.51 8.13
N GLY A 229 -14.85 -18.46 6.80
CA GLY A 229 -15.11 -19.63 5.95
C GLY A 229 -13.82 -20.29 5.49
#